data_AF-T2HPF3-F1
#
_entry.id   AF-T2HPF3-F1
#
_cell.length_a   1.000
_cell.length_b   1.000
_cell.length_c   1.000
_cell.angle_alpha   90.00
_cell.angle_beta   90.00
_cell.angle_gamma   90.00
#
_symmetry.space_group_name_H-M   'P 1'
#
loop_
_entity.id
_entity.type
_entity.pdbx_description
1 polymer ?
#
loop_
_entity_poly.entity_id
_entity_poly.type
_entity_poly.pdbx_seq_one_letter_code
_entity_poly.pdbx_strand_id
1 'polypeptide(L)'
;CNINEHRSLVVLFNSSGALCGGTLINQEWVLTAAHCDMPNMQIYLGVHSASVPNDDEQARDPEEKYFCLSSNNDTEWDKDIMLIRLNRSVRNSKHIAPLSLPSSPPSVGSVCRIMGWGAITSPNETYPDVPYCANIKLLRYSLCRVYRRMPAQSRILCAGILQGGKGIC
;
A
#
# COMPACT_ATOMS: atom_id res chain seq x y z
N CYS A 1 -10.27 6.76 8.36
CA CYS A 1 -9.96 5.57 9.16
C CYS A 1 -9.95 5.97 10.64
N ASN A 2 -10.13 5.06 11.57
CA ASN A 2 -9.78 5.30 12.97
C ASN A 2 -8.25 5.39 13.10
N ILE A 3 -7.73 6.36 13.86
CA ILE A 3 -6.30 6.61 14.04
C ILE A 3 -5.48 5.38 14.49
N ASN A 4 -6.11 4.41 15.16
CA ASN A 4 -5.43 3.21 15.65
C ASN A 4 -5.64 1.97 14.76
N GLU A 5 -6.36 2.06 13.63
CA GLU A 5 -6.69 0.89 12.78
C GLU A 5 -5.64 0.58 11.69
N HIS A 6 -4.59 1.40 11.57
CA HIS A 6 -3.63 1.34 10.46
C HIS A 6 -2.18 1.51 10.93
N ARG A 7 -1.81 0.83 12.02
CA ARG A 7 -0.48 0.96 12.66
C ARG A 7 0.69 0.46 11.81
N SER A 8 0.40 -0.34 10.79
CA SER A 8 1.38 -0.84 9.83
C SER A 8 1.44 0.00 8.54
N LEU A 9 0.55 0.98 8.39
CA LEU A 9 0.48 1.81 7.19
C LEU A 9 1.63 2.81 7.18
N VAL A 10 2.33 2.88 6.06
CA VAL A 10 3.51 3.71 5.85
C VAL A 10 3.22 4.71 4.74
N VAL A 11 3.69 5.95 4.91
CA VAL A 11 3.69 6.97 3.86
C VAL A 11 5.09 7.04 3.25
N LEU A 12 5.15 6.89 1.93
CA LEU A 12 6.35 7.12 1.14
C LEU A 12 6.17 8.45 0.41
N PHE A 13 7.12 9.34 0.57
CA PHE A 13 7.03 10.70 0.02
C PHE A 13 8.37 11.12 -0.58
N ASN A 14 8.34 11.97 -1.60
CA ASN A 14 9.55 12.66 -2.07
C ASN A 14 9.33 14.17 -2.17
N SER A 15 10.42 14.93 -2.29
CA SER A 15 10.37 16.40 -2.34
C SER A 15 9.59 16.99 -3.54
N SER A 16 9.29 16.19 -4.58
CA SER A 16 8.45 16.62 -5.70
C SER A 16 6.95 16.48 -5.45
N GLY A 17 6.55 16.00 -4.27
CA GLY A 17 5.14 15.82 -3.91
C GLY A 17 4.55 14.47 -4.31
N ALA A 18 5.37 13.53 -4.81
CA ALA A 18 4.88 12.19 -5.14
C ALA A 18 4.67 11.41 -3.83
N LEU A 19 3.52 10.73 -3.74
CA LEU A 19 3.06 10.05 -2.55
C LEU A 19 2.66 8.61 -2.89
N CYS A 20 3.15 7.68 -2.08
CA CYS A 20 2.83 6.26 -2.16
C CYS A 20 2.56 5.69 -0.77
N GLY A 21 1.91 4.52 -0.75
CA GLY A 21 1.73 3.74 0.46
C GLY A 21 2.79 2.65 0.61
N GLY A 22 2.97 2.19 1.85
CA GLY A 22 3.72 0.98 2.17
C GLY A 22 3.12 0.25 3.37
N THR A 23 3.63 -0.94 3.65
CA THR A 23 3.29 -1.73 4.83
C THR A 23 4.54 -2.08 5.61
N LEU A 24 4.59 -1.71 6.89
CA LEU A 24 5.60 -2.18 7.81
C LEU A 24 5.37 -3.67 8.09
N ILE A 25 6.32 -4.53 7.69
CA ILE A 25 6.19 -5.99 7.84
C ILE A 25 7.00 -6.55 9.02
N ASN A 26 8.00 -5.80 9.49
CA ASN A 26 8.70 -6.01 10.75
C ASN A 26 9.36 -4.68 11.19
N GLN A 27 10.21 -4.66 12.21
CA GLN A 27 10.81 -3.43 12.73
C GLN A 27 11.80 -2.73 11.78
N GLU A 28 12.25 -3.38 10.70
CA GLU A 28 13.30 -2.87 9.80
C GLU A 28 12.91 -2.91 8.33
N TRP A 29 11.73 -3.45 8.00
CA TRP A 29 11.34 -3.73 6.62
C TRP A 29 9.97 -3.18 6.29
N VAL A 30 9.91 -2.43 5.18
CA VAL A 30 8.68 -1.95 4.55
C VAL A 30 8.50 -2.66 3.21
N LEU A 31 7.30 -3.17 2.99
CA LEU A 31 6.85 -3.72 1.71
C LEU A 31 6.03 -2.66 0.97
N THR A 32 6.36 -2.40 -0.29
CA THR A 32 5.63 -1.47 -1.16
C THR A 32 5.67 -1.97 -2.61
N ALA A 33 5.09 -1.20 -3.53
CA ALA A 33 5.12 -1.46 -4.97
C ALA A 33 6.45 -1.00 -5.57
N ALA A 34 6.92 -1.68 -6.61
CA ALA A 34 8.15 -1.30 -7.32
C ALA A 34 7.97 0.02 -8.08
N HIS A 35 6.78 0.30 -8.62
CA HIS A 35 6.49 1.57 -9.27
C HIS A 35 6.50 2.78 -8.32
N CYS A 36 6.47 2.54 -7.01
CA CYS A 36 6.59 3.58 -5.99
C CYS A 36 8.04 3.98 -5.71
N ASP A 37 9.03 3.42 -6.42
CA ASP A 37 10.40 3.88 -6.27
C ASP A 37 10.56 5.33 -6.74
N MET A 38 11.19 6.13 -5.89
CA MET A 38 11.32 7.57 -6.06
C MET A 38 12.70 8.06 -5.61
N PRO A 39 13.29 9.05 -6.29
CA PRO A 39 14.51 9.69 -5.83
C PRO A 39 14.25 10.45 -4.53
N ASN A 40 15.21 10.43 -3.60
CA ASN A 40 15.13 11.12 -2.30
C ASN A 40 13.86 10.78 -1.49
N MET A 41 13.39 9.52 -1.59
CA MET A 41 12.24 9.03 -0.85
C MET A 41 12.49 9.09 0.66
N GLN A 42 11.51 9.62 1.38
CA GLN A 42 11.38 9.57 2.84
C GLN A 42 10.26 8.63 3.24
N ILE A 43 10.43 7.95 4.38
CA ILE A 43 9.52 6.91 4.87
C ILE A 43 8.98 7.37 6.22
N TYR A 44 7.67 7.59 6.31
CA TYR A 44 7.01 8.02 7.55
C TYR A 44 6.09 6.92 8.08
N LEU A 45 6.21 6.66 9.38
CA LEU A 45 5.45 5.65 10.11
C LEU A 45 4.69 6.30 11.27
N GLY A 46 3.50 5.77 11.58
CA GLY A 46 2.66 6.33 12.64
C GLY A 46 1.88 7.58 12.23
N VAL A 47 1.84 7.89 10.94
CA VAL A 47 1.11 9.03 10.39
C VAL A 47 -0.39 8.76 10.38
N HIS A 48 -1.17 9.76 10.80
CA HIS A 48 -2.61 9.78 10.60
C HIS A 48 -3.07 11.03 9.84
N SER A 49 -2.68 12.22 10.29
CA SER A 49 -2.93 13.47 9.58
C SER A 49 -1.63 13.93 8.91
N ALA A 50 -1.71 14.38 7.67
CA ALA A 50 -0.58 15.01 6.99
C ALA A 50 -0.25 16.38 7.59
N SER A 51 -1.24 17.04 8.21
CA SER A 51 -1.12 18.37 8.81
C SER A 51 -0.78 18.34 10.30
N VAL A 52 -1.12 17.27 11.01
CA VAL A 52 -0.96 17.14 12.47
C VAL A 52 -0.19 15.86 12.81
N PRO A 53 1.14 15.96 13.03
CA PRO A 53 1.96 14.82 13.39
C PRO A 53 1.57 14.20 14.74
N ASN A 54 1.68 12.88 14.84
CA ASN A 54 1.57 12.20 16.14
C ASN A 54 2.90 12.28 16.91
N ASP A 55 2.84 12.30 18.24
CA ASP A 55 4.04 12.36 19.10
C ASP A 55 5.00 11.17 18.90
N ASP A 56 4.47 10.02 18.47
CA ASP A 56 5.21 8.78 18.21
C ASP A 56 5.47 8.52 16.72
N GLU A 57 5.24 9.52 15.85
CA GLU A 57 5.60 9.47 14.44
C GLU A 57 7.11 9.29 14.25
N GLN A 58 7.51 8.49 13.25
CA GLN A 58 8.91 8.21 12.97
C GLN A 58 9.22 8.36 11.49
N ALA A 59 10.25 9.14 11.18
CA ALA A 59 10.83 9.24 9.84
C ALA A 59 12.05 8.32 9.69
N ARG A 60 12.18 7.70 8.52
CA ARG A 60 13.30 6.83 8.11
C ARG A 60 13.69 7.08 6.67
N ASP A 61 14.93 6.68 6.37
CA ASP A 61 15.45 6.67 5.01
C ASP A 61 15.63 5.21 4.55
N PRO A 62 15.49 4.94 3.25
CA PRO A 62 15.87 3.65 2.69
C PRO A 62 17.37 3.43 2.81
N GLU A 63 17.80 2.36 3.48
CA GLU A 63 19.20 1.91 3.49
C GLU A 63 19.49 1.05 2.25
N GLU A 64 18.61 0.10 1.99
CA GLU A 64 18.67 -0.80 0.84
C GLU A 64 17.27 -0.98 0.25
N LYS A 65 17.21 -1.15 -1.07
CA LYS A 65 15.98 -1.44 -1.82
C LYS A 65 16.17 -2.72 -2.62
N TYR A 66 15.22 -3.64 -2.48
CA TYR A 66 15.21 -4.93 -3.15
C TYR A 66 13.99 -5.03 -4.03
N PHE A 67 14.21 -5.17 -5.33
CA PHE A 67 13.16 -5.27 -6.33
C PHE A 67 12.92 -6.72 -6.70
N CYS A 68 11.65 -7.09 -6.89
CA CYS A 68 11.33 -8.35 -7.55
C CYS A 68 11.65 -8.21 -9.05
N LEU A 69 12.91 -8.44 -9.44
CA LEU A 69 13.40 -8.25 -10.80
C LEU A 69 12.60 -9.08 -11.83
N SER A 70 12.23 -8.45 -12.95
CA SER A 70 11.70 -9.13 -14.13
C SER A 70 12.84 -9.50 -15.09
N SER A 71 12.81 -10.72 -15.61
CA SER A 71 13.38 -10.98 -16.93
C SER A 71 12.53 -10.26 -17.99
N ASN A 72 13.12 -9.91 -19.14
CA ASN A 72 12.52 -9.11 -20.24
C ASN A 72 11.22 -9.64 -20.88
N ASN A 73 10.53 -10.61 -20.29
CA ASN A 73 9.36 -11.28 -20.87
C ASN A 73 8.17 -11.44 -19.90
N ASP A 74 8.18 -10.75 -18.76
CA ASP A 74 7.03 -10.71 -17.86
C ASP A 74 6.09 -9.58 -18.27
N THR A 75 4.79 -9.87 -18.35
CA THR A 75 3.75 -8.83 -18.47
C THR A 75 3.91 -7.82 -17.32
N GLU A 76 3.87 -6.51 -17.61
CA GLU A 76 4.17 -5.37 -16.72
C GLU A 76 3.58 -5.43 -15.29
N TRP A 77 2.62 -6.31 -15.03
CA TRP A 77 1.77 -6.35 -13.84
C TRP A 77 2.11 -7.45 -12.83
N ASP A 78 3.03 -8.37 -13.11
CA ASP A 78 3.15 -9.62 -12.32
C ASP A 78 4.15 -9.56 -11.14
N LYS A 79 4.99 -8.53 -11.06
CA LYS A 79 6.11 -8.44 -10.09
C LYS A 79 6.33 -7.03 -9.53
N ASP A 80 5.26 -6.26 -9.36
CA ASP A 80 5.30 -4.89 -8.83
C ASP A 80 5.52 -4.88 -7.30
N ILE A 81 6.70 -5.32 -6.87
CA ILE A 81 7.06 -5.53 -5.46
C ILE A 81 8.46 -4.98 -5.20
N MET A 82 8.54 -4.11 -4.19
CA MET A 82 9.79 -3.61 -3.62
C MET A 82 9.80 -3.79 -2.10
N LEU A 83 10.90 -4.33 -1.58
CA LEU A 83 11.22 -4.35 -0.16
C LEU A 83 12.23 -3.24 0.13
N ILE A 84 11.97 -2.47 1.18
CA ILE A 84 12.87 -1.42 1.66
C ILE A 84 13.36 -1.80 3.05
N ARG A 85 14.69 -1.86 3.21
CA ARG A 85 15.33 -1.92 4.53
C ARG A 85 15.48 -0.50 5.07
N LEU A 86 15.00 -0.27 6.29
CA LEU A 86 15.08 1.01 6.97
C LEU A 86 16.50 1.23 7.52
N ASN A 87 17.01 2.46 7.41
CA ASN A 87 18.33 2.83 7.98
C ASN A 87 18.45 2.66 9.49
N ARG A 88 17.33 2.59 10.20
CA ARG A 88 17.24 2.24 11.63
C ARG A 88 15.91 1.56 11.91
N SER A 89 15.91 0.60 12.83
CA SER A 89 14.69 -0.06 13.27
C SER A 89 13.68 0.91 13.88
N VAL A 90 12.39 0.58 13.80
CA VAL A 90 11.29 1.31 14.44
C VAL A 90 10.83 0.59 15.70
N ARG A 91 10.44 1.37 16.70
CA ARG A 91 9.86 0.83 17.94
C ARG A 91 8.34 0.77 17.80
N ASN A 92 7.75 -0.30 18.31
CA ASN A 92 6.29 -0.37 18.45
C ASN A 92 5.80 0.75 19.37
N SER A 93 4.69 1.36 18.99
CA SER A 93 4.09 2.48 19.72
C SER A 93 2.57 2.41 19.59
N LYS A 94 1.86 3.46 20.01
CA LYS A 94 0.40 3.52 19.85
C LYS A 94 0.01 3.47 18.36
N HIS A 95 0.74 4.18 17.51
CA HIS A 95 0.43 4.28 16.09
C HIS A 95 1.38 3.49 15.17
N ILE A 96 2.37 2.77 15.70
CA ILE A 96 3.32 1.95 14.92
C ILE A 96 3.31 0.49 15.39
N ALA A 97 3.06 -0.43 14.47
CA ALA A 97 3.26 -1.87 14.65
C ALA A 97 3.31 -2.59 13.29
N PRO A 98 4.14 -3.63 13.15
CA PRO A 98 4.21 -4.39 11.90
C PRO A 98 2.96 -5.26 11.68
N LEU A 99 2.65 -5.52 10.41
CA LEU A 99 1.65 -6.49 9.98
C LEU A 99 2.32 -7.78 9.53
N SER A 100 1.85 -8.91 10.05
CA SER A 100 2.35 -10.23 9.65
C SER A 100 1.97 -10.54 8.21
N LEU A 101 2.89 -11.19 7.48
CA LEU A 101 2.58 -11.79 6.19
C LEU A 101 1.45 -12.84 6.32
N PRO A 102 0.66 -13.08 5.26
CA PRO A 102 -0.45 -14.01 5.31
C PRO A 102 0.04 -15.45 5.56
N SER A 103 -0.62 -16.15 6.49
CA SER A 103 -0.36 -17.56 6.82
C SER A 103 -1.27 -18.54 6.09
N SER A 104 -2.23 -18.04 5.31
CA SER A 104 -3.17 -18.84 4.53
C SER A 104 -3.48 -18.19 3.18
N PRO A 105 -3.83 -18.98 2.14
CA PRO A 105 -4.24 -18.44 0.85
C PRO A 105 -5.51 -17.59 0.93
N PRO A 106 -5.66 -16.58 0.05
CA PRO A 106 -6.84 -15.75 0.02
C PRO A 106 -8.07 -16.53 -0.48
N SER A 107 -9.24 -16.22 0.10
CA SER A 107 -10.51 -16.91 -0.21
C SER A 107 -11.48 -15.95 -0.92
N VAL A 108 -11.97 -16.35 -2.10
CA VAL A 108 -12.93 -15.54 -2.87
C VAL A 108 -14.20 -15.30 -2.03
N GLY A 109 -14.71 -14.07 -2.06
CA GLY A 109 -15.87 -13.64 -1.28
C GLY A 109 -15.52 -13.00 0.07
N SER A 110 -14.28 -13.15 0.55
CA SER A 110 -13.81 -12.47 1.76
C SER A 110 -13.90 -10.96 1.63
N VAL A 111 -14.15 -10.29 2.75
CA VAL A 111 -14.10 -8.84 2.85
C VAL A 111 -12.64 -8.41 3.03
N CYS A 112 -12.18 -7.51 2.17
CA CYS A 112 -10.85 -6.92 2.25
C CYS A 112 -10.98 -5.47 2.74
N ARG A 113 -10.10 -5.06 3.65
CA ARG A 113 -9.95 -3.67 4.08
C ARG A 113 -8.89 -3.01 3.20
N ILE A 114 -9.23 -1.88 2.58
CA ILE A 114 -8.28 -1.01 1.90
C ILE A 114 -8.15 0.30 2.68
N MET A 115 -6.96 0.91 2.62
CA MET A 115 -6.65 2.14 3.33
C MET A 115 -5.57 2.94 2.61
N GLY A 116 -5.62 4.28 2.69
CA GLY A 116 -4.60 5.16 2.15
C GLY A 116 -5.03 6.63 2.07
N TRP A 117 -4.13 7.48 1.60
CA TRP A 117 -4.33 8.92 1.35
C TRP A 117 -4.53 9.24 -0.15
N GLY A 118 -4.90 8.24 -0.94
CA GLY A 118 -5.20 8.43 -2.36
C GLY A 118 -6.45 9.28 -2.61
N ALA A 119 -6.73 9.58 -3.88
CA ALA A 119 -7.85 10.42 -4.25
C ALA A 119 -9.20 9.82 -3.80
N ILE A 120 -10.04 10.64 -3.16
CA ILE A 120 -11.36 10.22 -2.67
C ILE A 120 -12.52 10.60 -3.60
N THR A 121 -12.24 11.35 -4.66
CA THR A 121 -13.20 11.80 -5.67
C THR A 121 -12.65 11.59 -7.07
N SER A 122 -13.57 11.40 -8.03
CA SER A 122 -13.28 11.24 -9.46
C SER A 122 -14.41 11.89 -10.26
N PRO A 123 -14.15 12.57 -11.40
CA PRO A 123 -12.85 12.72 -12.08
C PRO A 123 -11.96 13.83 -11.50
N ASN A 124 -12.54 14.79 -10.76
CA ASN A 124 -11.77 15.84 -10.11
C ASN A 124 -11.24 15.31 -8.78
N GLU A 125 -9.95 14.96 -8.76
CA GLU A 125 -9.30 14.33 -7.61
C GLU A 125 -9.19 15.28 -6.42
N THR A 126 -9.55 14.78 -5.25
CA THR A 126 -9.36 15.45 -3.96
C THR A 126 -8.61 14.48 -3.06
N TYR A 127 -7.55 14.97 -2.43
CA TYR A 127 -6.70 14.17 -1.54
C TYR A 127 -7.03 14.49 -0.08
N PRO A 128 -7.29 13.47 0.76
CA PRO A 128 -7.67 13.69 2.14
C PRO A 128 -6.44 13.91 3.03
N ASP A 129 -6.59 14.75 4.07
CA ASP A 129 -5.56 14.95 5.08
C ASP A 129 -5.32 13.69 5.95
N VAL A 130 -6.35 12.88 6.14
CA VAL A 130 -6.32 11.63 6.93
C VAL A 130 -6.61 10.42 6.04
N PRO A 131 -6.10 9.20 6.35
CA PRO A 131 -6.31 8.07 5.48
C PRO A 131 -7.79 7.67 5.47
N TYR A 132 -8.31 7.33 4.30
CA TYR A 132 -9.65 6.79 4.13
C TYR A 132 -9.59 5.26 4.13
N CYS A 133 -10.62 4.64 4.68
CA CYS A 133 -10.73 3.19 4.75
C CYS A 133 -12.04 2.73 4.14
N ALA A 134 -12.00 1.66 3.37
CA ALA A 134 -13.17 1.05 2.79
C ALA A 134 -13.10 -0.48 2.85
N ASN A 135 -14.28 -1.09 2.88
CA ASN A 135 -14.42 -2.54 2.72
C ASN A 135 -14.78 -2.83 1.28
N ILE A 136 -14.03 -3.72 0.65
CA ILE A 136 -14.29 -4.27 -0.69
C ILE A 136 -14.39 -5.79 -0.60
N LYS A 137 -14.78 -6.47 -1.68
CA LYS A 137 -14.81 -7.93 -1.73
C LYS A 137 -13.70 -8.47 -2.59
N LEU A 138 -13.11 -9.58 -2.17
CA LEU A 138 -12.29 -10.40 -3.04
C LEU A 138 -13.18 -11.11 -4.05
N LEU A 139 -12.86 -10.96 -5.34
CA LEU A 139 -13.64 -11.44 -6.46
C LEU A 139 -12.88 -12.56 -7.21
N ARG A 140 -13.60 -13.28 -8.06
CA ARG A 140 -12.96 -14.21 -8.99
C ARG A 140 -12.09 -13.43 -9.97
N TYR A 141 -10.85 -13.86 -10.16
CA TYR A 141 -9.90 -13.24 -11.10
C TYR A 141 -10.47 -13.09 -12.53
N SER A 142 -11.31 -14.02 -12.97
CA SER A 142 -11.96 -13.97 -14.28
C SER A 142 -12.76 -12.69 -14.53
N LEU A 143 -13.29 -12.04 -13.49
CA LEU A 143 -14.03 -10.78 -13.62
C LEU A 143 -13.09 -9.63 -14.01
N CYS A 144 -11.96 -9.48 -13.32
CA CYS A 144 -10.94 -8.48 -13.68
C CYS A 144 -10.30 -8.78 -15.03
N ARG A 145 -10.14 -10.06 -15.38
CA ARG A 145 -9.57 -10.48 -16.67
C ARG A 145 -10.35 -9.96 -17.87
N VAL A 146 -11.67 -10.11 -17.85
CA VAL A 146 -12.55 -9.61 -18.92
C VAL A 146 -12.51 -8.09 -18.99
N TYR A 147 -12.51 -7.42 -17.83
CA TYR A 147 -12.58 -5.96 -17.76
C TYR A 147 -11.28 -5.26 -18.20
N ARG A 148 -10.10 -5.80 -17.84
CA ARG A 148 -8.78 -5.19 -18.10
C ARG A 148 -7.95 -5.91 -19.18
N ARG A 149 -8.51 -6.91 -19.87
CA ARG A 149 -7.78 -7.77 -20.84
C ARG A 149 -6.50 -8.39 -20.24
N MET A 150 -6.59 -8.85 -18.99
CA MET A 150 -5.45 -9.43 -18.28
C MET A 150 -5.08 -10.82 -18.82
N PRO A 151 -3.86 -11.33 -18.56
CA PRO A 151 -3.45 -12.68 -18.92
C PRO A 151 -4.31 -13.77 -18.24
N ALA A 152 -4.26 -15.00 -18.78
CA ALA A 152 -5.04 -16.12 -18.28
C ALA A 152 -4.68 -16.54 -16.85
N GLN A 153 -3.40 -16.40 -16.48
CA GLN A 153 -2.85 -16.62 -15.14
C GLN A 153 -2.08 -15.36 -14.72
N SER A 154 -2.12 -15.02 -13.43
CA SER A 154 -1.42 -13.87 -12.86
C SER A 154 -1.24 -14.06 -11.35
N ARG A 155 -0.26 -13.37 -10.77
CA ARG A 155 -0.01 -13.23 -9.34
C ARG A 155 -0.88 -12.14 -8.69
N ILE A 156 -1.87 -11.62 -9.41
CA ILE A 156 -2.76 -10.53 -8.97
C ILE A 156 -4.08 -11.05 -8.42
N LEU A 157 -4.56 -10.38 -7.36
CA LEU A 157 -5.90 -10.56 -6.82
C LEU A 157 -6.88 -9.56 -7.43
N CYS A 158 -8.10 -10.03 -7.71
CA CYS A 158 -9.20 -9.17 -8.14
C CYS A 158 -10.04 -8.77 -6.93
N ALA A 159 -10.19 -7.49 -6.64
CA ALA A 159 -11.01 -7.02 -5.52
C ALA A 159 -11.73 -5.71 -5.85
N GLY A 160 -12.93 -5.51 -5.30
CA GLY A 160 -13.72 -4.31 -5.52
C GLY A 160 -15.18 -4.45 -5.09
N ILE A 161 -16.01 -3.49 -5.50
CA ILE A 161 -17.48 -3.52 -5.39
C ILE A 161 -18.06 -3.47 -6.80
N LEU A 162 -18.86 -4.47 -7.19
CA LEU A 162 -19.41 -4.58 -8.54
C LEU A 162 -20.35 -3.43 -8.92
N GLN A 163 -21.08 -2.88 -7.95
CA GLN A 163 -21.92 -1.69 -8.19
C GLN A 163 -21.12 -0.38 -8.33
N GLY A 164 -19.79 -0.41 -8.13
CA GLY A 164 -18.96 0.79 -8.11
C GLY A 164 -19.04 1.59 -6.81
N GLY A 165 -18.54 2.82 -6.84
CA GLY A 165 -18.60 3.78 -5.73
C GLY A 165 -17.52 3.63 -4.65
N LYS A 166 -16.83 2.49 -4.56
CA LYS A 166 -15.63 2.33 -3.71
C LYS A 166 -14.54 1.57 -4.46
N GLY A 167 -13.34 2.13 -4.47
CA GLY A 167 -12.19 1.57 -5.13
C GLY A 167 -10.90 2.14 -4.55
N ILE A 168 -9.79 1.72 -5.14
CA ILE A 168 -8.47 2.25 -4.87
C ILE A 168 -8.20 3.28 -5.97
N CYS A 169 -7.68 4.45 -5.61
CA CYS A 169 -7.33 5.53 -6.51
C CYS A 169 -5.99 6.13 -6.07
#